data_AF-A0A2W6CL85-F1
#
_entry.id   AF-A0A2W6CL85-F1
#
_cell.length_a   1.000
_cell.length_b   1.000
_cell.length_c   1.000
_cell.angle_alpha   90.00
_cell.angle_beta   90.00
_cell.angle_gamma   90.00
#
_symmetry.space_group_name_H-M   'P 1'
#
loop_
_entity.id
_entity.type
_entity.pdbx_description
1 polymer ?
#
loop_
_entity_poly.entity_id
_entity_poly.type
_entity_poly.pdbx_seq_one_letter_code
_entity_poly.pdbx_strand_id
1 'polypeptide(L)'
;MRARLWVRDTQRECAQALSPPSRAVVSPDDAFDDAVKSGDWATAATSLANLALPATKLAPLTIDQLRSLQDAVTRARSVLGGAGTVVQVAIAVELRDKGVPAAKVAPGTAFGTLETRVDESIDGDRATGTWFTYKINISFTPDTAVVNADEIAFIQTVRLVETASGCNKDPEATNQKRQTPSATSVDRLSGKKQGWYGMKDDGTGSPQLTAWRRRAPATPATMADRSSWNQPDTTWQFEAMAVCRSGADAGKVYAAVTWGFTVDADLKLTELPPTVTNKQSAEATVAVGKWNDQAAGSPFHRNAQGQVSLPALR
;
A
#
# COMPACT_ATOMS: atom_id res chain seq x y z
N MET A 1 17.22 23.13 -44.78
CA MET A 1 16.50 23.16 -43.48
C MET A 1 17.00 22.01 -42.62
N ARG A 2 17.83 22.28 -41.60
CA ARG A 2 18.31 21.28 -40.64
C ARG A 2 17.59 21.51 -39.31
N ALA A 3 16.70 20.61 -38.93
CA ALA A 3 16.06 20.62 -37.62
C ALA A 3 17.03 20.03 -36.59
N ARG A 4 17.52 20.86 -35.66
CA ARG A 4 18.24 20.41 -34.47
C ARG A 4 17.23 19.88 -33.46
N LEU A 5 17.29 18.58 -33.21
CA LEU A 5 16.57 17.91 -32.13
C LEU A 5 17.25 18.33 -30.81
N TRP A 6 16.59 19.19 -30.04
CA TRP A 6 16.97 19.46 -28.64
C TRP A 6 16.41 18.34 -27.77
N VAL A 7 17.22 17.33 -27.50
CA VAL A 7 16.99 16.43 -26.37
C VAL A 7 17.36 17.25 -25.12
N ARG A 8 16.35 17.74 -24.40
CA ARG A 8 16.57 18.34 -23.08
C ARG A 8 16.76 17.21 -22.08
N ASP A 9 17.99 17.06 -21.60
CA ASP A 9 18.31 16.37 -20.35
C ASP A 9 17.56 17.07 -19.20
N THR A 10 16.38 16.59 -18.86
CA THR A 10 15.78 16.85 -17.55
C THR A 10 16.20 15.74 -16.60
N GLN A 11 17.48 15.71 -16.23
CA GLN A 11 17.89 15.09 -14.97
C GLN A 11 17.34 15.98 -13.84
N ARG A 12 16.17 15.62 -13.30
CA ARG A 12 15.76 16.16 -12.00
C ARG A 12 16.73 15.61 -10.97
N GLU A 13 17.57 16.49 -10.42
CA GLU A 13 18.40 16.19 -9.26
C GLU A 13 17.51 15.60 -8.16
N CYS A 14 17.79 14.35 -7.78
CA CYS A 14 17.22 13.73 -6.59
C CYS A 14 17.79 14.53 -5.40
N ALA A 15 16.99 15.50 -4.92
CA ALA A 15 17.42 16.53 -3.99
C ALA A 15 18.05 15.89 -2.73
N GLN A 16 19.33 16.21 -2.48
CA GLN A 16 20.00 15.85 -1.24
C GLN A 16 19.35 16.63 -0.10
N ALA A 17 18.76 15.91 0.86
CA ALA A 17 18.13 16.51 2.03
C ALA A 17 19.19 17.19 2.91
N LEU A 18 18.99 18.47 3.22
CA LEU A 18 19.77 19.19 4.22
C LEU A 18 19.58 18.52 5.59
N SER A 19 20.67 18.32 6.34
CA SER A 19 20.63 17.76 7.69
C SER A 19 19.72 18.60 8.59
N PRO A 20 18.66 18.02 9.19
CA PRO A 20 17.78 18.76 10.08
C PRO A 20 18.51 19.16 11.38
N PRO A 21 18.10 20.27 12.03
CA PRO A 21 18.66 20.70 13.31
C PRO A 21 18.48 19.61 14.38
N SER A 22 19.40 19.54 15.34
CA SER A 22 19.35 18.55 16.42
C SER A 22 18.07 18.72 17.24
N ARG A 23 17.19 17.72 17.21
CA ARG A 23 15.95 17.68 17.99
C ARG A 23 16.27 17.48 19.47
N ALA A 24 15.48 18.07 20.36
CA ALA A 24 15.56 17.79 21.79
C ALA A 24 15.37 16.29 22.04
N VAL A 25 16.12 15.72 22.98
CA VAL A 25 15.99 14.31 23.38
C VAL A 25 14.69 14.17 24.16
N VAL A 26 13.66 13.62 23.51
CA VAL A 26 12.40 13.25 24.15
C VAL A 26 12.56 11.82 24.69
N SER A 27 12.03 11.55 25.89
CA SER A 27 12.06 10.19 26.42
C SER A 27 11.25 9.26 25.51
N PRO A 28 11.63 7.98 25.34
CA PRO A 28 10.84 7.05 24.54
C PRO A 28 9.40 6.88 25.04
N ASP A 29 9.16 7.13 26.33
CA ASP A 29 7.85 7.05 26.95
C ASP A 29 6.93 8.18 26.47
N ASP A 30 7.40 9.43 26.58
CA ASP A 30 6.68 10.62 26.09
C ASP A 30 6.49 10.54 24.57
N ALA A 31 7.52 10.08 23.85
CA ALA A 31 7.46 9.91 22.40
C ALA A 31 6.40 8.88 21.96
N PHE A 32 6.18 7.83 22.74
CA PHE A 32 5.11 6.87 22.48
C PHE A 32 3.73 7.51 22.69
N ASP A 33 3.53 8.18 23.83
CA ASP A 33 2.23 8.77 24.18
C ASP A 33 1.83 9.88 23.20
N ASP A 34 2.77 10.74 22.80
CA ASP A 34 2.56 11.77 21.78
C ASP A 34 2.23 11.16 20.41
N ALA A 35 2.91 10.08 20.04
CA ALA A 35 2.67 9.37 18.80
C ALA A 35 1.29 8.71 18.77
N VAL A 36 0.87 8.05 19.85
CA VAL A 36 -0.48 7.47 19.98
C VAL A 36 -1.55 8.57 19.88
N LYS A 37 -1.34 9.71 20.55
CA LYS A 37 -2.28 10.84 20.53
C LYS A 37 -2.42 11.48 19.15
N SER A 38 -1.34 11.54 18.39
CA SER A 38 -1.31 12.09 17.02
C SER A 38 -1.67 11.07 15.93
N GLY A 39 -1.77 9.79 16.27
CA GLY A 39 -1.99 8.70 15.31
C GLY A 39 -0.75 8.35 14.47
N ASP A 40 0.45 8.76 14.91
CA ASP A 40 1.72 8.37 14.28
C ASP A 40 2.17 6.99 14.75
N TRP A 41 1.54 5.96 14.21
CA TRP A 41 1.78 4.58 14.62
C TRP A 41 3.19 4.07 14.29
N ALA A 42 3.87 4.67 13.29
CA ALA A 42 5.25 4.32 12.96
C ALA A 42 6.19 4.77 14.09
N THR A 43 6.07 6.03 14.53
CA THR A 43 6.80 6.52 15.69
C THR A 43 6.45 5.73 16.95
N ALA A 44 5.15 5.48 17.19
CA ALA A 44 4.71 4.68 18.34
C ALA A 44 5.35 3.27 18.36
N ALA A 45 5.41 2.58 17.23
CA ALA A 45 6.06 1.27 17.12
C ALA A 45 7.55 1.32 17.48
N THR A 46 8.28 2.32 16.96
CA THR A 46 9.71 2.49 17.26
C THR A 46 9.98 2.88 18.70
N SER A 47 9.18 3.79 19.27
CA SER A 47 9.29 4.20 20.67
C SER A 47 8.99 3.03 21.62
N LEU A 48 7.93 2.28 21.36
CA LEU A 48 7.53 1.12 22.16
C LEU A 48 8.60 0.03 22.21
N ALA A 49 9.25 -0.24 21.07
CA ALA A 49 10.33 -1.23 20.99
C ALA A 49 11.56 -0.87 21.85
N ASN A 50 11.71 0.40 22.22
CA ASN A 50 12.79 0.91 23.07
C ASN A 50 12.41 1.03 24.55
N LEU A 51 11.17 0.70 24.93
CA LEU A 51 10.74 0.73 26.33
C LEU A 51 11.18 -0.53 27.08
N ALA A 52 11.53 -0.37 28.36
CA ALA A 52 11.85 -1.49 29.24
C ALA A 52 10.61 -2.37 29.54
N LEU A 53 9.42 -1.77 29.57
CA LEU A 53 8.16 -2.43 29.92
C LEU A 53 7.06 -2.07 28.89
N PRO A 54 7.12 -2.57 27.65
CA PRO A 54 6.18 -2.18 26.59
C PRO A 54 4.73 -2.56 26.90
N ALA A 55 4.49 -3.63 27.66
CA ALA A 55 3.15 -4.12 27.97
C ALA A 55 2.28 -3.09 28.73
N THR A 56 2.85 -2.27 29.61
CA THR A 56 2.09 -1.29 30.40
C THR A 56 1.45 -0.19 29.54
N LYS A 57 2.06 0.08 28.37
CA LYS A 57 1.57 1.05 27.39
C LYS A 57 0.49 0.49 26.46
N LEU A 58 0.34 -0.83 26.38
CA LEU A 58 -0.65 -1.48 25.51
C LEU A 58 -2.04 -1.54 26.14
N ALA A 59 -2.12 -1.78 27.46
CA ALA A 59 -3.38 -1.96 28.18
C ALA A 59 -4.42 -0.82 27.98
N PRO A 60 -4.03 0.47 27.97
CA PRO A 60 -4.99 1.57 27.76
C PRO A 60 -5.48 1.71 26.32
N LEU A 61 -4.81 1.09 25.34
CA LEU A 61 -5.17 1.24 23.93
C LEU A 61 -6.50 0.54 23.62
N THR A 62 -7.26 1.09 22.68
CA THR A 62 -8.44 0.40 22.12
C THR A 62 -8.02 -0.73 21.16
N ILE A 63 -8.96 -1.61 20.79
CA ILE A 63 -8.70 -2.66 19.78
C ILE A 63 -8.20 -2.04 18.47
N ASP A 64 -8.84 -0.97 17.98
CA ASP A 64 -8.44 -0.33 16.72
C ASP A 64 -7.04 0.27 16.80
N GLN A 65 -6.68 0.92 17.91
CA GLN A 65 -5.33 1.45 18.13
C GLN A 65 -4.28 0.33 18.19
N LEU A 66 -4.60 -0.78 18.86
CA LEU A 66 -3.72 -1.96 18.87
C LEU A 66 -3.52 -2.53 17.47
N ARG A 67 -4.53 -2.52 16.60
CA ARG A 67 -4.38 -2.94 15.19
C ARG A 67 -3.50 -1.99 14.39
N SER A 68 -3.69 -0.68 14.53
CA SER A 68 -2.83 0.30 13.88
C SER A 68 -1.38 0.16 14.31
N LEU A 69 -1.13 -0.05 15.60
CA LEU A 69 0.20 -0.33 16.14
C LEU A 69 0.75 -1.67 15.62
N GLN A 70 -0.07 -2.73 15.58
CA GLN A 70 0.29 -4.05 15.04
C GLN A 70 0.75 -3.95 13.58
N ASP A 71 0.03 -3.17 12.77
CA ASP A 71 0.35 -2.97 11.36
C ASP A 71 1.65 -2.16 11.21
N ALA A 72 1.87 -1.14 12.04
CA ALA A 72 3.10 -0.36 12.04
C ALA A 72 4.33 -1.20 12.42
N VAL A 73 4.22 -2.03 13.47
CA VAL A 73 5.30 -2.96 13.88
C VAL A 73 5.55 -4.00 12.78
N THR A 74 4.49 -4.49 12.12
CA THR A 74 4.59 -5.41 10.98
C THR A 74 5.42 -4.79 9.84
N ARG A 75 5.13 -3.54 9.46
CA ARG A 75 5.85 -2.82 8.40
C ARG A 75 7.29 -2.47 8.78
N ALA A 76 7.54 -2.17 10.05
CA ALA A 76 8.86 -1.81 10.56
C ALA A 76 9.73 -3.02 10.96
N ARG A 77 9.30 -4.26 10.66
CA ARG A 77 9.95 -5.48 11.17
C ARG A 77 11.44 -5.57 10.86
N SER A 78 11.87 -5.16 9.66
CA SER A 78 13.30 -5.17 9.27
C SER A 78 14.13 -4.19 10.10
N VAL A 79 13.55 -3.07 10.51
CA VAL A 79 14.20 -2.02 11.33
C VAL A 79 14.20 -2.41 12.79
N LEU A 80 13.10 -2.98 13.29
CA LEU A 80 12.91 -3.33 14.69
C LEU A 80 13.60 -4.66 15.09
N GLY A 81 13.95 -5.51 14.12
CA GLY A 81 14.59 -6.79 14.35
C GLY A 81 13.85 -7.67 15.37
N GLY A 82 14.58 -8.19 16.36
CA GLY A 82 14.03 -9.04 17.41
C GLY A 82 12.98 -8.35 18.29
N ALA A 83 13.16 -7.06 18.58
CA ALA A 83 12.24 -6.28 19.42
C ALA A 83 10.84 -6.20 18.78
N GLY A 84 10.78 -6.08 17.45
CA GLY A 84 9.51 -6.09 16.72
C GLY A 84 8.70 -7.38 16.95
N THR A 85 9.36 -8.53 17.09
CA THR A 85 8.69 -9.80 17.37
C THR A 85 8.11 -9.83 18.79
N VAL A 86 8.85 -9.33 19.77
CA VAL A 86 8.39 -9.24 21.16
C VAL A 86 7.17 -8.32 21.26
N VAL A 87 7.22 -7.16 20.61
CA VAL A 87 6.10 -6.21 20.58
C VAL A 87 4.86 -6.83 19.90
N GLN A 88 5.02 -7.56 18.79
CA GLN A 88 3.91 -8.27 18.14
C GLN A 88 3.23 -9.28 19.08
N VAL A 89 4.01 -10.05 19.83
CA VAL A 89 3.47 -11.00 20.80
C VAL A 89 2.71 -10.29 21.92
N ALA A 90 3.27 -9.19 22.45
CA ALA A 90 2.61 -8.39 23.49
C ALA A 90 1.27 -7.80 23.01
N ILE A 91 1.23 -7.25 21.78
CA ILE A 91 -0.01 -6.76 21.16
C ILE A 91 -1.02 -7.90 20.98
N ALA A 92 -0.55 -9.08 20.55
CA ALA A 92 -1.41 -10.24 20.35
C ALA A 92 -2.06 -10.74 21.64
N VAL A 93 -1.33 -10.69 22.76
CA VAL A 93 -1.87 -11.00 24.11
C VAL A 93 -2.92 -9.96 24.49
N GLU A 94 -2.60 -8.67 24.40
CA GLU A 94 -3.51 -7.60 24.77
C GLU A 94 -4.81 -7.62 23.94
N LEU A 95 -4.73 -7.92 22.64
CA LEU A 95 -5.92 -8.11 21.79
C LEU A 95 -6.82 -9.24 22.31
N ARG A 96 -6.24 -10.37 22.75
CA ARG A 96 -7.01 -11.49 23.31
C ARG A 96 -7.65 -11.14 24.64
N ASP A 97 -6.92 -10.41 25.50
CA ASP A 97 -7.44 -9.94 26.79
C ASP A 97 -8.62 -8.99 26.61
N LYS A 98 -8.68 -8.27 25.48
CA LYS A 98 -9.83 -7.46 25.05
C LYS A 98 -10.92 -8.23 24.29
N GLY A 99 -10.86 -9.57 24.28
CA GLY A 99 -11.88 -10.43 23.70
C GLY A 99 -11.77 -10.69 22.20
N VAL A 100 -10.67 -10.30 21.54
CA VAL A 100 -10.45 -10.64 20.14
C VAL A 100 -10.21 -12.16 20.01
N PRO A 101 -10.99 -12.88 19.19
CA PRO A 101 -10.78 -14.31 18.98
C PRO A 101 -9.36 -14.60 18.47
N ALA A 102 -8.72 -15.67 18.96
CA ALA A 102 -7.34 -16.00 18.60
C ALA A 102 -7.08 -16.06 17.08
N ALA A 103 -8.04 -16.57 16.31
CA ALA A 103 -7.98 -16.64 14.85
C ALA A 103 -8.01 -15.27 14.13
N LYS A 104 -8.41 -14.21 14.85
CA LYS A 104 -8.51 -12.84 14.34
C LYS A 104 -7.37 -11.95 14.82
N VAL A 105 -6.44 -12.46 15.63
CA VAL A 105 -5.38 -11.64 16.25
C VAL A 105 -4.27 -11.28 15.26
N ALA A 106 -4.04 -12.08 14.23
CA ALA A 106 -2.98 -11.82 13.27
C ALA A 106 -3.27 -10.58 12.40
N PRO A 107 -2.24 -9.90 11.87
CA PRO A 107 -2.42 -8.83 10.89
C PRO A 107 -3.27 -9.27 9.69
N GLY A 108 -4.17 -8.39 9.23
CA GLY A 108 -5.05 -8.63 8.08
C GLY A 108 -6.23 -9.58 8.31
N THR A 109 -6.39 -10.15 9.52
CA THR A 109 -7.44 -11.14 9.80
C THR A 109 -8.70 -10.56 10.45
N ALA A 110 -8.68 -9.26 10.84
CA ALA A 110 -9.76 -8.65 11.61
C ALA A 110 -11.13 -8.73 10.91
N PHE A 111 -11.17 -8.55 9.59
CA PHE A 111 -12.40 -8.40 8.83
C PHE A 111 -12.66 -9.51 7.80
N GLY A 112 -11.77 -10.50 7.71
CA GLY A 112 -11.83 -11.54 6.69
C GLY A 112 -10.48 -12.22 6.49
N THR A 113 -10.34 -12.92 5.37
CA THR A 113 -9.09 -13.57 4.96
C THR A 113 -8.61 -12.96 3.66
N LEU A 114 -7.37 -12.47 3.64
CA LEU A 114 -6.68 -12.05 2.43
C LEU A 114 -5.68 -13.12 2.02
N GLU A 115 -5.73 -13.53 0.75
CA GLU A 115 -4.83 -14.52 0.16
C GLU A 115 -4.13 -13.92 -1.05
N THR A 116 -2.86 -14.29 -1.22
CA THR A 116 -2.05 -13.91 -2.39
C THR A 116 -1.48 -15.14 -3.06
N ARG A 117 -1.46 -15.16 -4.39
CA ARG A 117 -0.82 -16.22 -5.18
C ARG A 117 -0.07 -15.63 -6.37
N VAL A 118 1.20 -15.98 -6.50
CA VAL A 118 2.01 -15.66 -7.68
C VAL A 118 1.68 -16.71 -8.76
N ASP A 119 1.17 -16.26 -9.90
CA ASP A 119 0.84 -17.10 -11.05
C ASP A 119 2.01 -17.17 -12.06
N GLU A 120 2.74 -16.07 -12.23
CA GLU A 120 3.87 -15.97 -13.18
C GLU A 120 5.02 -15.24 -12.47
N SER A 121 6.22 -15.82 -12.53
CA SER A 121 7.49 -15.22 -12.13
C SER A 121 8.51 -15.66 -13.17
N ILE A 122 8.64 -14.84 -14.21
CA ILE A 122 9.40 -15.16 -15.42
C ILE A 122 10.47 -14.09 -15.60
N ASP A 123 11.72 -14.50 -15.53
CA ASP A 123 12.86 -13.66 -15.83
C ASP A 123 12.83 -13.15 -17.28
N GLY A 124 13.31 -11.93 -17.46
CA GLY A 124 13.66 -11.43 -18.78
C GLY A 124 15.01 -11.94 -19.26
N ASP A 125 15.39 -11.47 -20.45
CA ASP A 125 16.71 -11.66 -21.01
C ASP A 125 17.11 -10.43 -21.80
N ARG A 126 18.11 -9.71 -21.28
CA ARG A 126 18.64 -8.48 -21.85
C ARG A 126 19.29 -8.70 -23.22
N ALA A 127 19.91 -9.85 -23.47
CA ALA A 127 20.59 -10.12 -24.72
C ALA A 127 19.61 -10.31 -25.88
N THR A 128 18.46 -10.94 -25.60
CA THR A 128 17.40 -11.17 -26.59
C THR A 128 16.33 -10.08 -26.62
N GLY A 129 16.33 -9.18 -25.62
CA GLY A 129 15.29 -8.16 -25.44
C GLY A 129 13.97 -8.72 -24.90
N THR A 130 13.99 -9.93 -24.33
CA THR A 130 12.80 -10.56 -23.73
C THR A 130 12.43 -9.86 -22.43
N TRP A 131 11.15 -9.52 -22.28
CA TRP A 131 10.63 -8.81 -21.11
C TRP A 131 10.47 -9.76 -19.93
N PHE A 132 10.74 -9.29 -18.72
CA PHE A 132 10.32 -10.03 -17.53
C PHE A 132 8.79 -9.98 -17.40
N THR A 133 8.23 -10.93 -16.65
CA THR A 133 6.80 -10.94 -16.32
C THR A 133 6.61 -11.39 -14.87
N TYR A 134 5.81 -10.62 -14.14
CA TYR A 134 5.35 -10.98 -12.81
C TYR A 134 3.83 -10.83 -12.71
N LYS A 135 3.14 -11.90 -12.31
CA LYS A 135 1.69 -11.91 -12.16
C LYS A 135 1.28 -12.41 -10.79
N ILE A 136 0.44 -11.63 -10.11
CA ILE A 136 -0.12 -11.96 -8.80
C ILE A 136 -1.65 -11.91 -8.84
N ASN A 137 -2.28 -12.81 -8.09
CA ASN A 137 -3.70 -12.74 -7.76
C ASN A 137 -3.85 -12.50 -6.28
N ILE A 138 -4.80 -11.64 -5.94
CA ILE A 138 -5.15 -11.27 -4.59
C ILE A 138 -6.64 -11.53 -4.41
N SER A 139 -7.00 -12.23 -3.35
CA SER A 139 -8.38 -12.55 -3.00
C SER A 139 -8.67 -12.08 -1.59
N PHE A 140 -9.83 -11.48 -1.37
CA PHE A 140 -10.33 -11.13 -0.05
C PHE A 140 -11.72 -11.74 0.18
N THR A 141 -11.81 -12.62 1.16
CA THR A 141 -13.06 -13.22 1.62
C THR A 141 -13.48 -12.51 2.91
N PRO A 142 -14.47 -11.60 2.88
CA PRO A 142 -14.89 -10.89 4.07
C PRO A 142 -15.64 -11.80 5.04
N ASP A 143 -15.47 -11.54 6.32
CA ASP A 143 -16.31 -12.08 7.38
C ASP A 143 -17.58 -11.23 7.50
N THR A 144 -18.67 -11.74 6.93
CA THR A 144 -19.96 -11.04 6.84
C THR A 144 -20.58 -10.69 8.19
N ALA A 145 -20.12 -11.29 9.29
CA ALA A 145 -20.58 -10.95 10.64
C ALA A 145 -20.02 -9.62 11.15
N VAL A 146 -18.87 -9.17 10.61
CA VAL A 146 -18.16 -7.97 11.11
C VAL A 146 -18.00 -6.87 10.06
N VAL A 147 -18.14 -7.16 8.78
CA VAL A 147 -18.08 -6.13 7.72
C VAL A 147 -19.44 -5.46 7.52
N ASN A 148 -19.45 -4.13 7.34
CA ASN A 148 -20.63 -3.35 6.98
C ASN A 148 -20.53 -2.71 5.58
N ALA A 149 -20.11 -3.52 4.60
CA ALA A 149 -20.06 -3.17 3.18
C ALA A 149 -21.19 -3.81 2.37
N ASP A 150 -21.68 -3.11 1.35
CA ASP A 150 -22.51 -3.68 0.28
C ASP A 150 -21.66 -4.17 -0.89
N GLU A 151 -20.53 -3.52 -1.12
CA GLU A 151 -19.57 -3.89 -2.16
C GLU A 151 -18.13 -3.65 -1.67
N ILE A 152 -17.23 -4.59 -1.95
CA ILE A 152 -15.79 -4.47 -1.67
C ILE A 152 -15.03 -4.66 -2.97
N ALA A 153 -14.12 -3.73 -3.25
CA ALA A 153 -13.24 -3.77 -4.41
C ALA A 153 -11.81 -3.39 -3.97
N PHE A 154 -10.88 -3.36 -4.94
CA PHE A 154 -9.49 -3.05 -4.64
C PHE A 154 -9.09 -1.65 -5.10
N ILE A 155 -8.32 -0.99 -4.25
CA ILE A 155 -7.46 0.14 -4.64
C ILE A 155 -6.03 -0.39 -4.55
N GLN A 156 -5.22 -0.13 -5.59
CA GLN A 156 -3.81 -0.44 -5.58
C GLN A 156 -3.00 0.84 -5.71
N THR A 157 -1.88 0.92 -5.00
CA THR A 157 -0.84 1.92 -5.25
C THR A 157 0.42 1.25 -5.77
N VAL A 158 1.19 1.97 -6.57
CA VAL A 158 2.47 1.53 -7.13
C VAL A 158 3.55 2.56 -6.84
N ARG A 159 4.74 2.07 -6.53
CA ARG A 159 6.01 2.79 -6.50
C ARG A 159 7.00 2.02 -7.37
N LEU A 160 7.43 2.66 -8.45
CA LEU A 160 8.39 2.12 -9.40
C LEU A 160 9.60 3.04 -9.47
N VAL A 161 10.73 2.55 -8.97
CA VAL A 161 11.96 3.35 -8.84
C VAL A 161 13.17 2.59 -9.34
N GLU A 162 14.25 3.33 -9.61
CA GLU A 162 15.57 2.75 -9.75
C GLU A 162 16.04 2.17 -8.41
N THR A 163 16.54 0.95 -8.41
CA THR A 163 16.92 0.25 -7.18
C THR A 163 18.02 0.99 -6.41
N ALA A 164 19.01 1.54 -7.11
CA ALA A 164 20.17 2.19 -6.48
C ALA A 164 19.87 3.60 -5.96
N SER A 165 19.23 4.44 -6.78
CA SER A 165 19.03 5.86 -6.46
C SER A 165 17.68 6.16 -5.82
N GLY A 166 16.70 5.26 -5.96
CA GLY A 166 15.31 5.52 -5.58
C GLY A 166 14.60 6.54 -6.47
N CYS A 167 15.22 7.01 -7.55
CA CYS A 167 14.61 7.96 -8.46
C CYS A 167 13.48 7.27 -9.27
N ASN A 168 12.38 8.00 -9.52
CA ASN A 168 11.19 7.47 -10.18
C ASN A 168 11.48 6.89 -11.58
N LYS A 169 10.92 5.71 -11.86
CA LYS A 169 10.98 5.03 -13.16
C LYS A 169 9.60 4.76 -13.77
N ASP A 170 8.52 5.24 -13.15
CA ASP A 170 7.18 5.15 -13.73
C ASP A 170 7.14 5.86 -15.10
N PRO A 171 6.85 5.17 -16.22
CA PRO A 171 6.82 5.79 -17.55
C PRO A 171 5.57 6.65 -17.79
N GLU A 172 4.53 6.52 -16.97
CA GLU A 172 3.25 7.19 -17.16
C GLU A 172 3.27 8.62 -16.59
N ALA A 173 3.35 9.61 -17.48
CA ALA A 173 3.40 11.02 -17.07
C ALA A 173 2.17 11.47 -16.25
N THR A 174 1.01 10.83 -16.43
CA THR A 174 -0.18 11.10 -15.63
C THR A 174 -0.03 10.60 -14.18
N ASN A 175 0.68 9.49 -13.97
CA ASN A 175 1.00 8.98 -12.64
C ASN A 175 1.98 9.91 -11.94
N GLN A 176 3.08 10.26 -12.63
CA GLN A 176 4.10 11.17 -12.11
C GLN A 176 3.54 12.50 -11.59
N LYS A 177 2.52 13.07 -12.26
CA LYS A 177 1.86 14.33 -11.84
C LYS A 177 1.13 14.22 -10.50
N ARG A 178 0.72 13.02 -10.09
CA ARG A 178 -0.04 12.74 -8.86
C ARG A 178 0.73 11.85 -7.88
N GLN A 179 2.04 11.68 -8.08
CA GLN A 179 2.86 10.93 -7.14
C GLN A 179 3.01 11.70 -5.83
N THR A 180 3.16 10.94 -4.75
CA THR A 180 3.66 11.41 -3.47
C THR A 180 5.16 11.78 -3.58
N PRO A 181 5.75 12.42 -2.56
CA PRO A 181 7.19 12.65 -2.51
C PRO A 181 8.03 11.35 -2.61
N SER A 182 7.48 10.21 -2.19
CA SER A 182 8.16 8.91 -2.24
C SER A 182 8.01 8.19 -3.59
N ALA A 183 7.50 8.87 -4.63
CA ALA A 183 7.19 8.31 -5.95
C ALA A 183 6.09 7.22 -5.96
N THR A 184 5.18 7.26 -4.98
CA THR A 184 4.01 6.37 -4.94
C THR A 184 2.81 7.05 -5.60
N SER A 185 1.99 6.31 -6.34
CA SER A 185 0.70 6.82 -6.84
C SER A 185 -0.36 5.73 -6.85
N VAL A 186 -1.64 6.11 -6.94
CA VAL A 186 -2.73 5.17 -7.23
C VAL A 186 -2.48 4.53 -8.60
N ASP A 187 -2.34 3.21 -8.61
CA ASP A 187 -1.99 2.41 -9.78
C ASP A 187 -3.18 2.26 -10.73
N ARG A 188 -3.25 3.20 -11.68
CA ARG A 188 -4.29 3.24 -12.70
C ARG A 188 -3.70 3.71 -14.00
N LEU A 189 -4.08 3.00 -15.06
CA LEU A 189 -3.74 3.34 -16.44
C LEU A 189 -4.21 4.76 -16.80
N SER A 190 -3.43 5.42 -17.65
CA SER A 190 -3.81 6.70 -18.25
C SER A 190 -5.15 6.60 -18.98
N GLY A 191 -5.96 7.66 -18.92
CA GLY A 191 -7.27 7.72 -19.58
C GLY A 191 -8.40 7.01 -18.84
N LYS A 192 -8.17 6.46 -17.64
CA LYS A 192 -9.23 5.83 -16.81
C LYS A 192 -9.89 6.82 -15.87
N LYS A 193 -11.21 6.74 -15.75
CA LYS A 193 -12.02 7.57 -14.84
C LYS A 193 -12.02 7.04 -13.41
N GLN A 194 -12.02 5.72 -13.25
CA GLN A 194 -12.12 5.05 -11.95
C GLN A 194 -10.74 4.87 -11.31
N GLY A 195 -10.64 5.23 -10.03
CA GLY A 195 -9.46 4.97 -9.18
C GLY A 195 -9.38 3.52 -8.69
N TRP A 196 -10.46 2.75 -8.81
CA TRP A 196 -10.53 1.34 -8.43
C TRP A 196 -9.77 0.46 -9.42
N TYR A 197 -8.89 -0.40 -8.89
CA TYR A 197 -8.04 -1.26 -9.72
C TYR A 197 -8.91 -2.24 -10.52
N GLY A 198 -8.60 -2.41 -11.81
CA GLY A 198 -9.38 -3.29 -12.72
C GLY A 198 -10.81 -2.83 -13.01
N MET A 199 -11.24 -1.65 -12.54
CA MET A 199 -12.58 -1.13 -12.84
C MET A 199 -12.61 -0.37 -14.17
N LYS A 200 -13.64 -0.61 -14.97
CA LYS A 200 -13.95 0.12 -16.20
C LYS A 200 -14.62 1.46 -15.88
N ASP A 201 -14.64 2.36 -16.86
CA ASP A 201 -15.19 3.70 -16.69
C ASP A 201 -16.70 3.72 -16.41
N ASP A 202 -17.43 2.68 -16.83
CA ASP A 202 -18.85 2.45 -16.52
C ASP A 202 -19.10 1.92 -15.08
N GLY A 203 -18.04 1.73 -14.29
CA GLY A 203 -18.11 1.24 -12.91
C GLY A 203 -18.21 -0.28 -12.78
N THR A 204 -18.17 -1.04 -13.89
CA THR A 204 -18.12 -2.50 -13.90
C THR A 204 -16.67 -3.02 -13.82
N GLY A 205 -16.49 -4.28 -13.41
CA GLY A 205 -15.18 -4.92 -13.38
C GLY A 205 -14.67 -5.31 -14.77
N SER A 206 -13.35 -5.24 -14.96
CA SER A 206 -12.65 -5.96 -16.03
C SER A 206 -12.42 -7.43 -15.63
N PRO A 207 -11.91 -8.29 -16.52
CA PRO A 207 -11.54 -9.67 -16.14
C PRO A 207 -10.53 -9.77 -14.99
N GLN A 208 -9.80 -8.68 -14.71
CA GLN A 208 -8.82 -8.58 -13.62
C GLN A 208 -9.45 -8.17 -12.28
N LEU A 209 -10.75 -7.89 -12.21
CA LEU A 209 -11.44 -7.50 -10.98
C LEU A 209 -12.79 -8.22 -10.85
N THR A 210 -12.96 -8.93 -9.76
CA THR A 210 -14.29 -9.31 -9.26
C THR A 210 -14.53 -8.57 -7.95
N ALA A 211 -15.49 -7.65 -7.92
CA ALA A 211 -15.90 -7.03 -6.66
C ALA A 211 -16.74 -8.01 -5.84
N TRP A 212 -16.50 -8.08 -4.53
CA TRP A 212 -17.40 -8.77 -3.62
C TRP A 212 -18.69 -7.96 -3.47
N ARG A 213 -19.82 -8.64 -3.36
CA ARG A 213 -21.13 -8.04 -3.10
C ARG A 213 -21.81 -8.76 -1.95
N ARG A 214 -22.54 -8.04 -1.10
CA ARG A 214 -23.36 -8.59 -0.02
C ARG A 214 -24.57 -9.35 -0.60
N ARG A 215 -24.36 -10.55 -1.10
CA ARG A 215 -25.39 -11.48 -1.58
C ARG A 215 -24.93 -12.92 -1.41
N ALA A 216 -25.85 -13.85 -1.24
CA ALA A 216 -25.55 -15.28 -1.14
C ALA A 216 -25.68 -15.99 -2.50
N PRO A 217 -24.76 -16.92 -2.86
CA PRO A 217 -23.45 -17.13 -2.26
C PRO A 217 -22.51 -15.94 -2.58
N ALA A 218 -21.73 -15.51 -1.60
CA ALA A 218 -20.81 -14.41 -1.80
C ALA A 218 -19.51 -14.93 -2.39
N THR A 219 -19.16 -14.49 -3.60
CA THR A 219 -17.83 -14.72 -4.18
C THR A 219 -16.83 -13.74 -3.56
N PRO A 220 -15.61 -14.17 -3.20
CA PRO A 220 -14.56 -13.28 -2.73
C PRO A 220 -14.34 -12.09 -3.68
N ALA A 221 -13.86 -10.97 -3.14
CA ALA A 221 -13.33 -9.91 -3.98
C ALA A 221 -11.98 -10.40 -4.53
N THR A 222 -11.76 -10.32 -5.84
CA THR A 222 -10.48 -10.72 -6.44
C THR A 222 -9.92 -9.61 -7.31
N MET A 223 -8.59 -9.49 -7.31
CA MET A 223 -7.86 -8.73 -8.32
C MET A 223 -6.69 -9.53 -8.87
N ALA A 224 -6.37 -9.32 -10.14
CA ALA A 224 -5.19 -9.86 -10.80
C ALA A 224 -4.34 -8.74 -11.40
N ASP A 225 -3.06 -8.73 -11.09
CA ASP A 225 -2.11 -7.79 -11.67
C ASP A 225 -1.00 -8.55 -12.40
N ARG A 226 -0.58 -8.01 -13.53
CA ARG A 226 0.49 -8.53 -14.38
C ARG A 226 1.39 -7.38 -14.80
N SER A 227 2.53 -7.28 -14.14
CA SER A 227 3.60 -6.35 -14.51
C SER A 227 4.55 -7.01 -15.49
N SER A 228 4.94 -6.30 -16.54
CA SER A 228 5.90 -6.79 -17.53
C SER A 228 6.62 -5.61 -18.19
N TRP A 229 7.95 -5.65 -18.22
CA TRP A 229 8.76 -4.62 -18.84
C TRP A 229 10.17 -5.16 -19.20
N ASN A 230 11.00 -4.34 -19.82
CA ASN A 230 12.40 -4.61 -20.13
C ASN A 230 13.36 -3.59 -19.48
N GLN A 231 12.91 -2.92 -18.42
CA GLN A 231 13.72 -1.94 -17.70
C GLN A 231 14.52 -2.62 -16.58
N PRO A 232 15.86 -2.68 -16.68
CA PRO A 232 16.70 -3.23 -15.63
C PRO A 232 16.79 -2.27 -14.43
N ASP A 233 17.36 -2.78 -13.35
CA ASP A 233 17.72 -2.02 -12.13
C ASP A 233 16.53 -1.29 -11.50
N THR A 234 15.37 -1.97 -11.48
CA THR A 234 14.14 -1.41 -10.93
C THR A 234 13.67 -2.14 -9.69
N THR A 235 13.04 -1.40 -8.78
CA THR A 235 12.29 -1.93 -7.66
C THR A 235 10.83 -1.57 -7.85
N TRP A 236 9.99 -2.60 -7.88
CA TRP A 236 8.53 -2.48 -7.98
C TRP A 236 7.93 -2.78 -6.63
N GLN A 237 7.16 -1.84 -6.09
CA GLN A 237 6.47 -1.99 -4.82
C GLN A 237 5.01 -1.61 -5.00
N PHE A 238 4.14 -2.46 -4.51
CA PHE A 238 2.70 -2.29 -4.60
C PHE A 238 2.08 -2.40 -3.22
N GLU A 239 0.95 -1.73 -3.04
CA GLU A 239 0.05 -1.97 -1.92
C GLU A 239 -1.37 -2.09 -2.45
N ALA A 240 -1.95 -3.29 -2.32
CA ALA A 240 -3.33 -3.57 -2.68
C ALA A 240 -4.20 -3.60 -1.42
N MET A 241 -5.32 -2.90 -1.45
CA MET A 241 -6.23 -2.72 -0.31
C MET A 241 -7.62 -3.20 -0.68
N ALA A 242 -8.17 -4.12 0.11
CA ALA A 242 -9.59 -4.48 0.02
C ALA A 242 -10.41 -3.40 0.75
N VAL A 243 -11.13 -2.58 -0.02
CA VAL A 243 -11.82 -1.37 0.48
C VAL A 243 -13.31 -1.47 0.24
N CYS A 244 -14.10 -1.07 1.24
CA CYS A 244 -15.53 -0.89 1.08
C CYS A 244 -15.81 0.21 0.04
N ARG A 245 -16.36 -0.18 -1.11
CA ARG A 245 -16.74 0.74 -2.18
C ARG A 245 -18.09 1.39 -1.92
N SER A 246 -19.03 0.64 -1.37
CA SER A 246 -20.37 1.12 -1.01
C SER A 246 -20.89 0.42 0.25
N GLY A 247 -21.78 1.09 0.98
CA GLY A 247 -22.32 0.66 2.27
C GLY A 247 -21.91 1.61 3.40
N ALA A 248 -22.27 1.28 4.65
CA ALA A 248 -21.99 2.12 5.81
C ALA A 248 -20.47 2.28 6.07
N ASP A 249 -19.69 1.28 5.69
CA ASP A 249 -18.24 1.28 5.82
C ASP A 249 -17.51 1.95 4.64
N ALA A 250 -18.17 2.67 3.73
CA ALA A 250 -17.50 3.25 2.54
C ALA A 250 -16.15 3.91 2.88
N GLY A 251 -15.09 3.56 2.15
CA GLY A 251 -13.71 4.00 2.38
C GLY A 251 -12.92 3.21 3.42
N LYS A 252 -13.56 2.33 4.20
CA LYS A 252 -12.86 1.49 5.18
C LYS A 252 -12.00 0.45 4.49
N VAL A 253 -10.74 0.36 4.92
CA VAL A 253 -9.83 -0.71 4.52
C VAL A 253 -10.01 -1.89 5.45
N TYR A 254 -10.29 -3.06 4.88
CA TYR A 254 -10.50 -4.30 5.63
C TYR A 254 -9.24 -5.15 5.75
N ALA A 255 -8.40 -5.10 4.73
CA ALA A 255 -7.08 -5.69 4.72
C ALA A 255 -6.25 -5.00 3.63
N ALA A 256 -4.95 -4.93 3.83
CA ALA A 256 -3.99 -4.48 2.84
C ALA A 256 -2.84 -5.48 2.73
N VAL A 257 -2.33 -5.66 1.52
CA VAL A 257 -1.12 -6.44 1.26
C VAL A 257 -0.13 -5.60 0.48
N THR A 258 1.09 -5.52 0.99
CA THR A 258 2.23 -5.05 0.21
C THR A 258 2.88 -6.23 -0.50
N TRP A 259 3.27 -6.03 -1.74
CA TRP A 259 3.94 -7.03 -2.56
C TRP A 259 4.85 -6.33 -3.57
N GLY A 260 5.75 -7.06 -4.21
CA GLY A 260 6.67 -6.47 -5.17
C GLY A 260 7.80 -7.39 -5.57
N PHE A 261 8.74 -6.83 -6.32
CA PHE A 261 9.92 -7.54 -6.80
C PHE A 261 10.99 -6.51 -7.20
N THR A 262 12.25 -6.95 -7.25
CA THR A 262 13.34 -6.21 -7.88
C THR A 262 13.71 -6.87 -9.20
N VAL A 263 14.19 -6.05 -10.13
CA VAL A 263 14.73 -6.46 -11.43
C VAL A 263 16.19 -6.04 -11.46
N ASP A 264 17.11 -6.97 -11.69
CA ASP A 264 18.53 -6.67 -11.78
C ASP A 264 18.96 -6.19 -13.19
N ALA A 265 20.26 -6.04 -13.40
CA ALA A 265 20.85 -5.58 -14.65
C ALA A 265 20.64 -6.54 -15.84
N ASP A 266 20.34 -7.81 -15.56
CA ASP A 266 20.14 -8.90 -16.54
C ASP A 266 18.65 -9.28 -16.69
N LEU A 267 17.76 -8.45 -16.13
CA LEU A 267 16.30 -8.64 -16.09
C LEU A 267 15.84 -9.85 -15.27
N LYS A 268 16.61 -10.25 -14.25
CA LYS A 268 16.22 -11.32 -13.32
C LYS A 268 15.39 -10.76 -12.19
N LEU A 269 14.31 -11.48 -11.86
CA LEU A 269 13.38 -11.12 -10.82
C LEU A 269 13.86 -11.64 -9.46
N THR A 270 13.74 -10.82 -8.43
CA THR A 270 13.81 -11.27 -7.04
C THR A 270 12.55 -10.80 -6.33
N GLU A 271 11.74 -11.76 -5.87
CA GLU A 271 10.45 -11.47 -5.24
C GLU A 271 10.64 -10.84 -3.85
N LEU A 272 9.80 -9.85 -3.54
CA LEU A 272 9.69 -9.29 -2.20
C LEU A 272 8.57 -10.02 -1.44
N PRO A 273 8.83 -10.57 -0.23
CA PRO A 273 7.81 -11.29 0.52
C PRO A 273 6.56 -10.42 0.77
N PRO A 274 5.35 -10.93 0.50
CA PRO A 274 4.14 -10.16 0.75
C PRO A 274 3.94 -9.93 2.25
N THR A 275 3.50 -8.74 2.61
CA THR A 275 3.20 -8.38 4.00
C THR A 275 1.76 -7.91 4.12
N VAL A 276 0.96 -8.64 4.89
CA VAL A 276 -0.47 -8.36 5.10
C VAL A 276 -0.66 -7.56 6.39
N THR A 277 -1.58 -6.58 6.35
CA THR A 277 -1.94 -5.68 7.45
C THR A 277 -3.44 -5.44 7.47
N ASN A 278 -3.99 -4.96 8.60
CA ASN A 278 -5.41 -4.63 8.71
C ASN A 278 -5.75 -3.26 8.08
N LYS A 279 -4.78 -2.35 8.06
CA LYS A 279 -4.88 -0.97 7.57
C LYS A 279 -3.87 -0.67 6.49
N GLN A 280 -4.23 0.26 5.61
CA GLN A 280 -3.34 0.84 4.61
C GLN A 280 -2.16 1.58 5.24
N SER A 281 -1.08 1.76 4.46
CA SER A 281 -0.02 2.68 4.85
C SER A 281 -0.46 4.15 4.83
N ALA A 282 0.26 4.99 5.58
CA ALA A 282 0.13 6.44 5.47
C ALA A 282 0.38 6.90 4.03
N GLU A 283 1.37 6.29 3.37
CA GLU A 283 1.73 6.57 1.98
C GLU A 283 0.58 6.29 1.00
N ALA A 284 -0.11 5.17 1.16
CA ALA A 284 -1.30 4.85 0.36
C ALA A 284 -2.44 5.85 0.58
N THR A 285 -2.60 6.33 1.81
CA THR A 285 -3.57 7.40 2.14
C THR A 285 -3.22 8.70 1.40
N VAL A 286 -1.95 9.11 1.41
CA VAL A 286 -1.49 10.29 0.66
C VAL A 286 -1.68 10.11 -0.84
N ALA A 287 -1.36 8.94 -1.40
CA ALA A 287 -1.55 8.64 -2.81
C ALA A 287 -3.01 8.72 -3.25
N VAL A 288 -3.96 8.22 -2.43
CA VAL A 288 -5.40 8.38 -2.67
C VAL A 288 -5.81 9.85 -2.58
N GLY A 289 -5.26 10.60 -1.62
CA GLY A 289 -5.41 12.05 -1.56
C GLY A 289 -5.00 12.74 -2.87
N LYS A 290 -3.82 12.42 -3.41
CA LYS A 290 -3.34 12.98 -4.68
C LYS A 290 -4.20 12.60 -5.88
N TRP A 291 -4.76 11.39 -5.92
CA TRP A 291 -5.77 11.01 -6.93
C TRP A 291 -7.00 11.91 -6.84
N ASN A 292 -7.49 12.15 -5.63
CA ASN A 292 -8.68 12.98 -5.38
C ASN A 292 -8.44 14.46 -5.70
N ASP A 293 -7.27 15.00 -5.35
CA ASP A 293 -6.84 16.35 -5.72
C ASP A 293 -6.83 16.52 -7.24
N GLN A 294 -6.28 15.53 -7.96
CA GLN A 294 -6.28 15.52 -9.41
C GLN A 294 -7.70 15.50 -9.99
N ALA A 295 -8.59 14.66 -9.43
CA ALA A 295 -9.99 14.56 -9.87
C ALA A 295 -10.77 15.87 -9.66
N ALA A 296 -10.53 16.57 -8.55
CA ALA A 296 -11.13 17.87 -8.24
C ALA A 296 -10.55 19.03 -9.07
N GLY A 297 -9.31 18.89 -9.54
CA GLY A 297 -8.59 19.91 -10.29
C GLY A 297 -9.07 20.12 -11.74
N SER A 298 -8.28 20.90 -12.47
CA SER A 298 -8.51 21.25 -13.88
C SER A 298 -8.72 20.00 -14.75
N PRO A 299 -9.73 19.98 -15.65
CA PRO A 299 -9.93 18.88 -16.59
C PRO A 299 -8.70 18.50 -17.41
N PHE A 300 -7.80 19.46 -17.70
CA PHE A 300 -6.55 19.23 -18.43
C PHE A 300 -5.47 18.50 -17.62
N HIS A 301 -5.66 18.37 -16.31
CA HIS A 301 -4.74 17.69 -15.40
C HIS A 301 -5.29 16.37 -14.87
N ARG A 302 -6.55 16.06 -15.18
CA ARG A 302 -7.19 14.79 -14.81
C ARG A 302 -6.56 13.62 -15.57
N ASN A 303 -6.60 12.44 -14.95
CA ASN A 303 -6.26 11.18 -15.61
C ASN A 303 -7.18 10.90 -16.81
N ALA A 304 -8.45 11.33 -16.71
CA ALA A 304 -9.46 11.25 -17.76
C ALA A 304 -10.53 12.33 -17.58
N GLN A 305 -11.22 12.70 -18.66
CA GLN A 305 -12.42 13.53 -18.53
C GLN A 305 -13.47 12.79 -17.71
N GLY A 306 -13.94 13.43 -16.63
CA GLY A 306 -14.87 12.80 -15.68
C GLY A 306 -14.22 11.80 -14.73
N GLN A 307 -12.92 11.93 -14.44
CA GLN A 307 -12.27 11.21 -13.34
C GLN A 307 -13.08 11.32 -12.05
N VAL A 308 -13.25 10.18 -11.37
CA VAL A 308 -14.06 10.02 -10.17
C VAL A 308 -13.15 9.92 -8.95
N SER A 309 -13.48 10.66 -7.90
CA SER A 309 -12.79 10.57 -6.62
C SER A 309 -13.01 9.21 -5.96
N LEU A 310 -11.97 8.73 -5.29
CA LEU A 310 -12.04 7.62 -4.35
C LEU A 310 -12.56 8.10 -2.98
N PRO A 311 -13.20 7.23 -2.18
CA PRO A 311 -13.47 7.56 -0.79
C PRO A 311 -12.16 7.80 -0.04
N ALA A 312 -12.18 8.68 0.97
CA ALA A 312 -11.07 8.80 1.90
C ALA A 312 -10.88 7.46 2.65
N LEU A 313 -9.64 7.01 2.75
CA LEU A 313 -9.33 5.74 3.40
C LEU A 313 -9.36 5.88 4.94
N ARG A 314 -9.88 4.85 5.62
CA ARG A 314 -10.00 4.79 7.09
C ARG A 314 -9.82 3.38 7.65
#